data_AF-A0A7C1E872-F1
#
_entry.id   AF-A0A7C1E872-F1
#
_cell.length_a   1.000
_cell.length_b   1.000
_cell.length_c   1.000
_cell.angle_alpha   90.00
_cell.angle_beta   90.00
_cell.angle_gamma   90.00
#
_symmetry.space_group_name_H-M   'P 1'
#
loop_
_entity.id
_entity.type
_entity.pdbx_description
1 polymer ?
#
loop_
_entity_poly.entity_id
_entity_poly.type
_entity_poly.pdbx_seq_one_letter_code
_entity_poly.pdbx_strand_id
1 'polypeptide(L)'
;MTASSPMNGRSSWVWIDYAAYDMGSWSAPTNTGDSPFLMGYFRRRFTAPANARLTLHVSADSRYILWCNGVAVGRGPAKGDVRHQFFETYDLSAHLRDGENVLVAQVVSFARARAFPSQSGAPNSIMTAAWLFAAEGDVVDANGNVVDTVDTDARWVAIPDRAYRWRHRENWGTYLGMLEEVHGAEYPWGWQQADFDDAAWKPVQALHPTVSDAEVTGLDMHVPQVLTPRTIPMLEETPMRFDGAAHVRLIHPTGTEGSAAECRAWTKAVIALIRDDRAVRIPANTKLSVTLWCDALQTGFPEIAVEEGRGTRITATYAEALTYGDGAIDQENWRDFKGNIEPRHAPDEGVVMGYWDEYISGGGAESWEPILWRTFRYVRIEIETAEEPITVTQLSYRFTGYPYEERASFRSSDPGHARMWELSWRTARLCAHETYEDCPYYEQLQYAGDTQVQARIGYTVAADPRLARQAIRHFDWSREASGPPQSRYPSRNPQYIPTWSMIWVMLVRDYWWHTGDVEETANRLPGISSTLSWFERYENSDGLL
;
A
#
# COMPACT_ATOMS: atom_id res chain seq x y z
N MET A 1 -0.21 37.32 -13.42
CA MET A 1 -1.03 36.15 -13.05
C MET A 1 -0.23 35.41 -12.00
N THR A 2 -0.65 35.46 -10.75
CA THR A 2 -0.11 34.60 -9.70
C THR A 2 -0.33 33.16 -10.15
N ALA A 3 0.72 32.33 -10.21
CA ALA A 3 0.56 30.92 -10.53
C ALA A 3 -0.48 30.34 -9.57
N SER A 4 -1.58 29.79 -10.10
CA SER A 4 -2.56 29.07 -9.29
C SER A 4 -1.85 27.92 -8.59
N SER A 5 -2.25 27.61 -7.36
CA SER A 5 -1.80 26.38 -6.69
C SER A 5 -2.08 25.18 -7.60
N PRO A 6 -1.19 24.16 -7.65
CA PRO A 6 -1.44 22.97 -8.43
C PRO A 6 -2.71 22.28 -7.95
N MET A 7 -3.36 21.56 -8.87
CA MET A 7 -4.60 20.82 -8.61
C MET A 7 -5.75 21.72 -8.15
N ASN A 8 -5.86 22.89 -8.77
CA ASN A 8 -6.85 23.89 -8.40
C ASN A 8 -7.59 24.45 -9.62
N GLY A 9 -8.70 23.80 -9.97
CA GLY A 9 -9.62 24.21 -11.03
C GLY A 9 -9.15 23.94 -12.46
N ARG A 10 -7.85 23.67 -12.67
CA ARG A 10 -7.27 23.42 -14.00
C ARG A 10 -7.51 21.99 -14.46
N SER A 11 -7.18 21.02 -13.63
CA SER A 11 -7.49 19.59 -13.84
C SER A 11 -8.89 19.24 -13.32
N SER A 12 -9.42 18.10 -13.75
CA SER A 12 -10.66 17.52 -13.20
C SER A 12 -10.38 16.18 -12.56
N TRP A 13 -11.13 15.88 -11.50
CA TRP A 13 -11.32 14.50 -11.09
C TRP A 13 -12.07 13.75 -12.19
N VAL A 14 -11.52 12.61 -12.61
CA VAL A 14 -12.05 11.76 -13.67
C VAL A 14 -12.28 10.33 -13.18
N TRP A 15 -13.13 9.60 -13.90
CA TRP A 15 -13.22 8.14 -13.78
C TRP A 15 -13.61 7.49 -15.11
N ILE A 16 -13.69 6.15 -15.12
CA ILE A 16 -14.19 5.35 -16.23
C ILE A 16 -15.69 5.58 -16.41
N ASP A 17 -16.11 5.89 -17.64
CA ASP A 17 -17.51 5.81 -18.05
C ASP A 17 -17.88 4.34 -18.33
N TYR A 18 -18.40 3.64 -17.32
CA TYR A 18 -18.80 2.24 -17.48
C TYR A 18 -19.91 2.04 -18.53
N ALA A 19 -20.70 3.07 -18.86
CA ALA A 19 -21.74 2.97 -19.88
C ALA A 19 -21.17 2.90 -21.31
N ALA A 20 -19.91 3.31 -21.49
CA ALA A 20 -19.21 3.27 -22.77
C ALA A 20 -18.69 1.87 -23.16
N TYR A 21 -18.82 0.88 -22.28
CA TYR A 21 -18.34 -0.48 -22.48
C TYR A 21 -19.49 -1.49 -22.54
N ASP A 22 -19.38 -2.45 -23.44
CA ASP A 22 -20.22 -3.65 -23.39
C ASP A 22 -19.69 -4.57 -22.29
N MET A 23 -20.29 -4.45 -21.11
CA MET A 23 -19.90 -5.24 -19.96
C MET A 23 -20.54 -6.65 -19.97
N GLY A 24 -21.42 -6.98 -20.93
CA GLY A 24 -22.01 -8.33 -21.02
C GLY A 24 -22.77 -8.76 -19.75
N SER A 25 -22.50 -9.96 -19.22
CA SER A 25 -23.05 -10.43 -17.93
C SER A 25 -22.47 -9.73 -16.70
N TRP A 26 -21.45 -8.90 -16.90
CA TRP A 26 -20.97 -7.95 -15.90
C TRP A 26 -21.94 -6.77 -15.94
N SER A 27 -22.97 -6.80 -15.10
CA SER A 27 -23.77 -5.59 -14.89
C SER A 27 -22.83 -4.47 -14.45
N ALA A 28 -22.96 -3.25 -14.99
CA ALA A 28 -22.37 -2.07 -14.38
C ALA A 28 -22.61 -2.16 -12.86
N PRO A 29 -21.60 -2.07 -11.99
CA PRO A 29 -21.57 -2.78 -10.72
C PRO A 29 -22.85 -2.62 -9.86
N THR A 30 -23.86 -3.46 -10.10
CA THR A 30 -25.16 -3.38 -9.42
C THR A 30 -25.13 -4.32 -8.23
N ASN A 31 -24.42 -3.87 -7.19
CA ASN A 31 -24.59 -4.20 -5.77
C ASN A 31 -24.69 -5.65 -5.25
N THR A 32 -24.57 -6.71 -6.05
CA THR A 32 -24.62 -8.09 -5.50
C THR A 32 -23.77 -9.06 -6.31
N GLY A 33 -22.51 -9.30 -5.89
CA GLY A 33 -21.66 -10.40 -6.38
C GLY A 33 -20.27 -10.02 -6.90
N ASP A 34 -20.06 -8.76 -7.27
CA ASP A 34 -18.78 -8.26 -7.79
C ASP A 34 -17.78 -7.89 -6.68
N SER A 35 -16.49 -7.80 -7.04
CA SER A 35 -15.45 -7.22 -6.18
C SER A 35 -15.94 -5.89 -5.56
N PRO A 36 -15.79 -5.68 -4.24
CA PRO A 36 -16.14 -4.41 -3.60
C PRO A 36 -15.14 -3.29 -3.96
N PHE A 37 -14.10 -3.60 -4.72
CA PHE A 37 -13.13 -2.63 -5.23
C PHE A 37 -13.44 -2.30 -6.69
N LEU A 38 -13.35 -1.02 -7.02
CA LEU A 38 -13.35 -0.56 -8.40
C LEU A 38 -11.90 -0.35 -8.81
N MET A 39 -11.51 -0.88 -9.97
CA MET A 39 -10.16 -0.69 -10.49
C MET A 39 -10.20 -0.34 -11.96
N GLY A 40 -9.23 0.48 -12.36
CA GLY A 40 -9.10 0.96 -13.72
C GLY A 40 -7.66 1.24 -14.09
N TYR A 41 -7.38 1.13 -15.37
CA TYR A 41 -6.11 1.56 -15.96
C TYR A 41 -6.37 2.83 -16.76
N PHE A 42 -5.59 3.87 -16.51
CA PHE A 42 -5.71 5.20 -17.08
C PHE A 42 -4.46 5.49 -17.89
N ARG A 43 -4.63 6.08 -19.07
CA ARG A 43 -3.54 6.27 -20.03
C ARG A 43 -3.66 7.59 -20.79
N ARG A 44 -2.52 8.27 -20.96
CA ARG A 44 -2.38 9.53 -21.70
C ARG A 44 -1.12 9.49 -22.55
N ARG A 45 -1.30 9.50 -23.88
CA ARG A 45 -0.20 9.78 -24.84
C ARG A 45 -0.03 11.27 -25.00
N PHE A 46 1.19 11.79 -25.01
CA PHE A 46 1.51 13.21 -25.25
C PHE A 46 2.84 13.34 -25.99
N THR A 47 3.16 14.53 -26.50
CA THR A 47 4.42 14.78 -27.21
C THR A 47 5.32 15.70 -26.39
N ALA A 48 6.61 15.41 -26.36
CA ALA A 48 7.60 16.24 -25.71
C ALA A 48 8.85 16.37 -26.61
N PRO A 49 9.46 17.56 -26.74
CA PRO A 49 10.75 17.70 -27.40
C PRO A 49 11.88 17.13 -26.53
N ALA A 50 13.04 16.87 -27.14
CA ALA A 50 14.25 16.52 -26.42
C ALA A 50 14.55 17.52 -25.28
N ASN A 51 14.95 16.99 -24.11
CA ASN A 51 15.22 17.75 -22.88
C ASN A 51 14.02 18.53 -22.31
N ALA A 52 12.79 18.13 -22.65
CA ALA A 52 11.61 18.62 -21.97
C ALA A 52 11.64 18.30 -20.47
N ARG A 53 10.89 19.09 -19.70
CA ARG A 53 10.67 18.90 -18.27
C ARG A 53 9.20 18.68 -18.01
N LEU A 54 8.89 17.83 -17.04
CA LEU A 54 7.52 17.60 -16.60
C LEU A 54 7.51 17.39 -15.08
N THR A 55 6.87 18.30 -14.38
CA THR A 55 6.44 18.08 -12.99
C THR A 55 4.98 17.66 -13.00
N LEU A 56 4.70 16.47 -12.49
CA LEU A 56 3.35 15.90 -12.46
C LEU A 56 2.84 15.85 -11.03
N HIS A 57 1.64 16.41 -10.82
CA HIS A 57 0.87 16.26 -9.60
C HIS A 57 -0.17 15.17 -9.78
N VAL A 58 -0.30 14.24 -8.84
CA VAL A 58 -1.23 13.09 -8.96
C VAL A 58 -1.93 12.80 -7.65
N SER A 59 -3.22 12.47 -7.72
CA SER A 59 -3.98 11.93 -6.59
C SER A 59 -5.01 10.91 -7.09
N ALA A 60 -5.46 10.04 -6.19
CA ALA A 60 -6.60 9.15 -6.41
C ALA A 60 -7.41 8.94 -5.13
N ASP A 61 -8.70 8.69 -5.30
CA ASP A 61 -9.52 8.03 -4.29
C ASP A 61 -9.78 6.59 -4.78
N SER A 62 -8.99 5.59 -4.34
CA SER A 62 -8.25 5.55 -3.07
C SER A 62 -6.74 5.41 -3.20
N ARG A 63 -6.23 4.68 -4.21
CA ARG A 63 -4.80 4.46 -4.43
C ARG A 63 -4.46 4.35 -5.90
N TYR A 64 -3.24 4.71 -6.28
CA TYR A 64 -2.70 4.54 -7.61
C TYR A 64 -1.25 4.04 -7.58
N ILE A 65 -0.84 3.43 -8.70
CA ILE A 65 0.55 3.24 -9.09
C ILE A 65 0.74 3.97 -10.43
N LEU A 66 1.83 4.70 -10.58
CA LEU A 66 2.10 5.57 -11.73
C LEU A 66 3.33 5.07 -12.51
N TRP A 67 3.24 5.08 -13.84
CA TRP A 67 4.36 4.85 -14.74
C TRP A 67 4.50 5.95 -15.79
N CYS A 68 5.73 6.21 -16.20
CA CYS A 68 6.06 7.04 -17.36
C CYS A 68 6.91 6.21 -18.33
N ASN A 69 6.42 6.01 -19.56
CA ASN A 69 7.12 5.25 -20.59
C ASN A 69 7.59 3.84 -20.15
N GLY A 70 6.75 3.13 -19.41
CA GLY A 70 7.04 1.79 -18.87
C GLY A 70 7.86 1.77 -17.58
N VAL A 71 8.38 2.91 -17.11
CA VAL A 71 9.15 3.00 -15.86
C VAL A 71 8.21 3.36 -14.71
N ALA A 72 8.20 2.54 -13.66
CA ALA A 72 7.44 2.82 -12.44
C ALA A 72 8.02 4.06 -11.75
N VAL A 73 7.15 5.01 -11.42
CA VAL A 73 7.52 6.32 -10.86
C VAL A 73 7.21 6.39 -9.38
N GLY A 74 6.06 5.86 -8.96
CA GLY A 74 5.65 5.90 -7.57
C GLY A 74 4.24 5.40 -7.31
N ARG A 75 3.90 5.38 -6.03
CA ARG A 75 2.61 4.96 -5.49
C ARG A 75 2.05 6.06 -4.62
N GLY A 76 0.73 6.14 -4.58
CA GLY A 76 0.06 7.13 -3.74
C GLY A 76 -1.46 6.97 -3.74
N PRO A 77 -2.19 7.97 -3.24
CA PRO A 77 -1.65 9.04 -2.44
C PRO A 77 -1.36 8.64 -1.00
N ALA A 78 -0.59 9.48 -0.30
CA ALA A 78 -0.39 9.37 1.14
C ALA A 78 -1.72 9.16 1.89
N LYS A 79 -1.72 8.36 2.97
CA LYS A 79 -2.87 8.25 3.88
C LYS A 79 -3.25 9.64 4.42
N GLY A 80 -4.47 10.08 4.13
CA GLY A 80 -5.12 11.26 4.68
C GLY A 80 -6.60 10.97 4.92
N ASP A 81 -7.39 12.03 5.12
CA ASP A 81 -8.85 11.93 5.13
C ASP A 81 -9.45 12.58 3.89
N VAL A 82 -10.76 12.41 3.69
CA VAL A 82 -11.46 12.89 2.49
C VAL A 82 -11.31 14.41 2.32
N ARG A 83 -11.33 15.20 3.40
CA ARG A 83 -11.16 16.66 3.34
C ARG A 83 -9.70 17.12 3.31
N HIS A 84 -8.77 16.20 3.52
CA HIS A 84 -7.34 16.44 3.43
C HIS A 84 -6.72 15.39 2.49
N GLN A 85 -7.25 15.33 1.27
CA GLN A 85 -6.85 14.36 0.25
C GLN A 85 -5.47 14.73 -0.26
N PHE A 86 -4.48 13.87 -0.03
CA PHE A 86 -3.12 14.18 -0.48
C PHE A 86 -2.97 14.03 -1.99
N PHE A 87 -2.12 14.89 -2.59
CA PHE A 87 -1.52 14.64 -3.89
C PHE A 87 0.01 14.61 -3.79
N GLU A 88 0.60 13.79 -4.65
CA GLU A 88 2.04 13.68 -4.82
C GLU A 88 2.53 14.63 -5.91
N THR A 89 3.81 14.96 -5.86
CA THR A 89 4.50 15.69 -6.93
C THR A 89 5.71 14.88 -7.36
N TYR A 90 5.79 14.58 -8.66
CA TYR A 90 6.89 13.84 -9.27
C TYR A 90 7.59 14.69 -10.32
N ASP A 91 8.93 14.67 -10.33
CA ASP A 91 9.70 15.14 -11.47
C ASP A 91 9.91 13.97 -12.45
N LEU A 92 9.28 14.06 -13.62
CA LEU A 92 9.33 13.02 -14.65
C LEU A 92 10.33 13.33 -15.76
N SER A 93 11.07 14.43 -15.65
CA SER A 93 11.93 14.93 -16.73
C SER A 93 12.95 13.88 -17.20
N ALA A 94 13.48 13.06 -16.28
CA ALA A 94 14.43 11.99 -16.58
C ALA A 94 13.83 10.79 -17.33
N HIS A 95 12.50 10.67 -17.36
CA HIS A 95 11.78 9.56 -18.01
C HIS A 95 11.21 9.94 -19.38
N LEU A 96 11.27 11.22 -19.75
CA LEU A 96 10.79 11.72 -21.04
C LEU A 96 11.72 11.33 -22.19
N ARG A 97 11.12 11.19 -23.37
CA ARG A 97 11.77 10.88 -24.65
C ARG A 97 11.40 11.96 -25.66
N ASP A 98 12.24 12.18 -26.65
CA ASP A 98 11.88 13.04 -27.79
C ASP A 98 10.75 12.39 -28.60
N GLY A 99 9.71 13.15 -28.93
CA GLY A 99 8.52 12.66 -29.61
C GLY A 99 7.43 12.16 -28.64
N GLU A 100 6.85 11.00 -28.93
CA GLU A 100 5.71 10.47 -28.17
C GLU A 100 6.13 9.88 -26.82
N ASN A 101 5.33 10.18 -25.81
CA ASN A 101 5.46 9.72 -24.44
C ASN A 101 4.11 9.23 -23.94
N VAL A 102 4.14 8.38 -22.91
CA VAL A 102 2.95 7.92 -22.20
C VAL A 102 3.07 8.12 -20.70
N LEU A 103 1.99 8.60 -20.09
CA LEU A 103 1.70 8.40 -18.67
C LEU A 103 0.62 7.33 -18.53
N VAL A 104 0.83 6.41 -17.60
CA VAL A 104 -0.22 5.46 -17.20
C VAL A 104 -0.37 5.39 -15.69
N ALA A 105 -1.58 5.14 -15.23
CA ALA A 105 -1.88 4.89 -13.82
C ALA A 105 -2.82 3.69 -13.66
N GLN A 106 -2.50 2.79 -12.74
CA GLN A 106 -3.43 1.79 -12.24
C GLN A 106 -4.06 2.38 -10.99
N VAL A 107 -5.39 2.47 -10.93
CA VAL A 107 -6.10 3.14 -9.83
C VAL A 107 -7.10 2.17 -9.23
N VAL A 108 -7.06 2.01 -7.90
CA VAL A 108 -8.02 1.23 -7.12
C VAL A 108 -8.79 2.14 -6.17
N SER A 109 -10.11 1.98 -6.14
CA SER A 109 -11.02 2.66 -5.23
C SER A 109 -11.68 1.67 -4.27
N PHE A 110 -11.66 2.04 -2.99
CA PHE A 110 -12.28 1.31 -1.89
C PHE A 110 -13.65 1.88 -1.50
N ALA A 111 -14.18 2.86 -2.24
CA ALA A 111 -15.39 3.60 -1.88
C ALA A 111 -16.64 2.71 -1.69
N ARG A 112 -16.71 1.57 -2.41
CA ARG A 112 -17.81 0.60 -2.30
C ARG A 112 -17.59 -0.46 -1.22
N ALA A 113 -16.35 -0.65 -0.78
CA ALA A 113 -16.00 -1.60 0.25
C ALA A 113 -16.41 -1.05 1.63
N ARG A 114 -16.92 -1.91 2.53
CA ARG A 114 -17.21 -1.48 3.92
C ARG A 114 -15.98 -1.68 4.81
N ALA A 115 -15.98 -1.01 5.96
CA ALA A 115 -14.88 -1.06 6.92
C ALA A 115 -15.13 -2.05 8.08
N PHE A 116 -16.38 -2.42 8.36
CA PHE A 116 -16.73 -3.34 9.45
C PHE A 116 -18.09 -4.06 9.26
N PRO A 117 -18.26 -5.32 9.72
CA PRO A 117 -17.18 -6.25 10.09
C PRO A 117 -16.30 -6.56 8.87
N SER A 118 -15.14 -7.18 9.12
CA SER A 118 -14.07 -7.51 8.17
C SER A 118 -14.49 -8.23 6.87
N GLN A 119 -15.75 -8.62 6.75
CA GLN A 119 -16.39 -9.21 5.56
C GLN A 119 -16.45 -8.27 4.33
N SER A 120 -15.71 -7.15 4.32
CA SER A 120 -16.07 -5.98 3.50
C SER A 120 -14.95 -5.36 2.66
N GLY A 121 -13.70 -5.84 2.80
CA GLY A 121 -12.66 -5.69 1.79
C GLY A 121 -11.71 -4.50 1.89
N ALA A 122 -12.03 -3.34 2.45
CA ALA A 122 -11.08 -2.21 2.39
C ALA A 122 -10.08 -2.17 3.56
N PRO A 123 -8.87 -1.63 3.35
CA PRO A 123 -7.99 -1.24 4.44
C PRO A 123 -8.64 -0.18 5.32
N ASN A 124 -8.62 -0.37 6.64
CA ASN A 124 -9.24 0.58 7.57
C ASN A 124 -8.46 1.88 7.69
N SER A 125 -7.16 1.87 7.40
CA SER A 125 -6.29 3.04 7.41
C SER A 125 -6.40 3.92 6.16
N ILE A 126 -7.19 3.51 5.16
CA ILE A 126 -7.40 4.26 3.92
C ILE A 126 -8.81 4.84 3.90
N MET A 127 -8.93 6.14 4.10
CA MET A 127 -10.20 6.85 3.99
C MET A 127 -10.55 7.09 2.52
N THR A 128 -11.83 7.00 2.21
CA THR A 128 -12.37 7.05 0.84
C THR A 128 -13.80 7.53 0.89
N ALA A 129 -14.23 8.26 -0.14
CA ALA A 129 -15.62 8.64 -0.35
C ALA A 129 -16.10 8.41 -1.78
N ALA A 130 -15.20 8.34 -2.76
CA ALA A 130 -15.54 8.17 -4.17
C ALA A 130 -14.47 7.39 -4.95
N TRP A 131 -14.71 7.14 -6.24
CA TRP A 131 -13.74 6.58 -7.16
C TRP A 131 -13.20 7.70 -8.05
N LEU A 132 -12.00 8.18 -7.77
CA LEU A 132 -11.49 9.39 -8.40
C LEU A 132 -10.03 9.21 -8.81
N PHE A 133 -9.66 9.79 -9.94
CA PHE A 133 -8.28 9.96 -10.37
C PHE A 133 -8.08 11.39 -10.88
N ALA A 134 -6.97 12.02 -10.53
CA ALA A 134 -6.59 13.32 -11.06
C ALA A 134 -5.09 13.39 -11.29
N ALA A 135 -4.70 14.03 -12.38
CA ALA A 135 -3.32 14.37 -12.67
C ALA A 135 -3.25 15.77 -13.28
N GLU A 136 -2.19 16.51 -12.98
CA GLU A 136 -1.96 17.86 -13.48
C GLU A 136 -0.48 18.09 -13.73
N GLY A 137 -0.10 18.60 -14.90
CA GLY A 137 1.30 18.86 -15.19
C GLY A 137 1.53 19.55 -16.53
N ASP A 138 2.55 20.42 -16.57
CA ASP A 138 2.97 21.14 -17.76
C ASP A 138 4.22 20.48 -18.36
N VAL A 139 4.18 20.20 -19.66
CA VAL A 139 5.33 19.75 -20.42
C VAL A 139 6.04 21.00 -20.93
N VAL A 140 7.26 21.24 -20.44
CA VAL A 140 8.01 22.47 -20.67
C VAL A 140 9.23 22.18 -21.52
N ASP A 141 9.44 22.93 -22.61
CA ASP A 141 10.63 22.80 -23.46
C ASP A 141 11.91 23.35 -22.79
N ALA A 142 13.06 23.20 -23.45
CA ALA A 142 14.34 23.69 -22.95
C ALA A 142 14.40 25.23 -22.77
N ASN A 143 13.51 25.98 -23.41
CA ASN A 143 13.42 27.45 -23.32
C ASN A 143 12.44 27.91 -22.23
N GLY A 144 11.73 27.00 -21.56
CA GLY A 144 10.75 27.32 -20.54
C GLY A 144 9.33 27.54 -21.07
N ASN A 145 9.05 27.20 -22.34
CA ASN A 145 7.69 27.30 -22.90
C ASN A 145 6.89 26.03 -22.61
N VAL A 146 5.62 26.18 -22.20
CA VAL A 146 4.69 25.05 -22.12
C VAL A 146 4.32 24.62 -23.55
N VAL A 147 4.63 23.37 -23.90
CA VAL A 147 4.38 22.80 -25.24
C VAL A 147 3.23 21.80 -25.28
N ASP A 148 2.88 21.20 -24.14
CA ASP A 148 1.66 20.42 -23.91
C ASP A 148 1.32 20.43 -22.40
N THR A 149 0.11 20.02 -22.04
CA THR A 149 -0.31 19.76 -20.65
C THR A 149 -0.84 18.34 -20.53
N VAL A 150 -0.60 17.67 -19.41
CA VAL A 150 -1.04 16.28 -19.18
C VAL A 150 -2.17 16.18 -18.16
N ASP A 151 -2.90 17.28 -17.98
CA ASP A 151 -4.03 17.39 -17.06
C ASP A 151 -5.11 16.32 -17.36
N THR A 152 -5.75 15.80 -16.33
CA THR A 152 -6.87 14.87 -16.48
C THR A 152 -8.06 15.55 -17.13
N ASP A 153 -8.29 15.17 -18.38
CA ASP A 153 -9.34 15.68 -19.28
C ASP A 153 -9.75 14.56 -20.27
N ALA A 154 -10.54 14.88 -21.30
CA ALA A 154 -11.01 13.92 -22.30
C ALA A 154 -9.90 13.29 -23.18
N ARG A 155 -8.64 13.76 -23.11
CA ARG A 155 -7.48 13.15 -23.78
C ARG A 155 -6.93 11.95 -23.01
N TRP A 156 -7.34 11.78 -21.76
CA TRP A 156 -7.10 10.54 -21.03
C TRP A 156 -8.12 9.49 -21.47
N VAL A 157 -7.62 8.28 -21.74
CA VAL A 157 -8.44 7.10 -21.94
C VAL A 157 -8.26 6.15 -20.78
N ALA A 158 -9.26 5.33 -20.50
CA ALA A 158 -9.18 4.31 -19.47
C ALA A 158 -9.75 2.99 -19.95
N ILE A 159 -9.63 1.94 -19.13
CA ILE A 159 -10.36 0.69 -19.26
C ILE A 159 -10.65 0.14 -17.86
N PRO A 160 -11.86 -0.38 -17.59
CA PRO A 160 -12.14 -1.03 -16.32
C PRO A 160 -11.33 -2.32 -16.19
N ASP A 161 -10.80 -2.55 -14.99
CA ASP A 161 -10.11 -3.78 -14.69
C ASP A 161 -11.08 -4.97 -14.68
N ARG A 162 -10.59 -6.07 -15.25
CA ARG A 162 -11.26 -7.37 -15.21
C ARG A 162 -10.36 -8.46 -14.64
N ALA A 163 -9.11 -8.19 -14.28
CA ALA A 163 -8.22 -9.24 -13.76
C ALA A 163 -8.41 -9.47 -12.26
N TYR A 164 -8.67 -8.42 -11.49
CA TYR A 164 -8.71 -8.49 -10.04
C TYR A 164 -10.08 -8.95 -9.55
N ARG A 165 -10.04 -9.89 -8.63
CA ARG A 165 -11.17 -10.42 -7.88
C ARG A 165 -10.87 -10.26 -6.41
N TRP A 166 -11.93 -10.06 -5.64
CA TRP A 166 -11.82 -10.01 -4.20
C TRP A 166 -11.99 -11.39 -3.61
N ARG A 167 -11.03 -11.78 -2.78
CA ARG A 167 -11.15 -12.94 -1.91
C ARG A 167 -11.10 -12.49 -0.46
N HIS A 168 -11.88 -13.17 0.36
CA HIS A 168 -11.87 -12.99 1.80
C HIS A 168 -11.79 -14.34 2.45
N ARG A 169 -10.94 -14.45 3.47
CA ARG A 169 -10.89 -15.63 4.30
C ARG A 169 -11.96 -15.52 5.37
N GLU A 170 -12.98 -16.36 5.28
CA GLU A 170 -14.06 -16.40 6.27
C GLU A 170 -13.48 -16.50 7.69
N ASN A 171 -14.10 -15.81 8.65
CA ASN A 171 -13.68 -15.77 10.07
C ASN A 171 -12.33 -15.11 10.39
N TRP A 172 -11.63 -14.54 9.42
CA TRP A 172 -10.43 -13.72 9.65
C TRP A 172 -10.80 -12.23 9.69
N GLY A 173 -10.98 -11.71 10.89
CA GLY A 173 -11.09 -10.28 11.16
C GLY A 173 -9.83 -9.54 10.67
N THR A 174 -9.88 -8.82 9.55
CA THR A 174 -8.73 -8.02 9.09
C THR A 174 -9.03 -6.52 9.02
N TYR A 175 -8.06 -5.73 9.51
CA TYR A 175 -8.00 -4.28 9.35
C TYR A 175 -7.18 -3.87 8.12
N LEU A 176 -6.34 -4.78 7.61
CA LEU A 176 -5.52 -4.56 6.41
C LEU A 176 -6.37 -4.41 5.15
N GLY A 177 -7.51 -5.12 5.08
CA GLY A 177 -8.30 -5.22 3.85
C GLY A 177 -7.54 -5.85 2.68
N MET A 178 -8.10 -5.66 1.48
CA MET A 178 -7.68 -6.06 0.14
C MET A 178 -6.66 -7.20 0.09
N LEU A 179 -7.17 -8.42 0.06
CA LEU A 179 -6.46 -9.61 -0.39
C LEU A 179 -6.86 -9.87 -1.85
N GLU A 180 -5.87 -10.12 -2.69
CA GLU A 180 -6.01 -10.06 -4.13
C GLU A 180 -6.10 -11.47 -4.71
N GLU A 181 -7.06 -11.72 -5.62
CA GLU A 181 -7.00 -12.83 -6.57
C GLU A 181 -6.91 -12.22 -7.97
N VAL A 182 -5.82 -12.49 -8.69
CA VAL A 182 -5.54 -11.86 -9.99
C VAL A 182 -5.55 -12.91 -11.09
N HIS A 183 -6.36 -12.69 -12.12
CA HIS A 183 -6.47 -13.55 -13.30
C HIS A 183 -5.62 -12.99 -14.44
N GLY A 184 -4.42 -13.55 -14.62
CA GLY A 184 -3.45 -13.10 -15.62
C GLY A 184 -3.96 -13.16 -17.06
N ALA A 185 -4.88 -14.07 -17.40
CA ALA A 185 -5.49 -14.12 -18.72
C ALA A 185 -6.38 -12.90 -19.04
N GLU A 186 -6.88 -12.19 -18.02
CA GLU A 186 -7.71 -10.99 -18.15
C GLU A 186 -6.91 -9.69 -17.88
N TYR A 187 -5.65 -9.81 -17.41
CA TYR A 187 -4.78 -8.67 -17.13
C TYR A 187 -4.23 -8.08 -18.44
N PRO A 188 -4.25 -6.75 -18.64
CA PRO A 188 -3.89 -6.13 -19.91
C PRO A 188 -2.37 -6.02 -20.10
N TRP A 189 -1.63 -7.14 -20.11
CA TRP A 189 -0.17 -7.16 -20.16
C TRP A 189 0.44 -6.21 -21.20
N GLY A 190 1.47 -5.48 -20.78
CA GLY A 190 2.15 -4.49 -21.61
C GLY A 190 1.50 -3.10 -21.64
N TRP A 191 0.35 -2.90 -20.99
CA TRP A 191 -0.37 -1.61 -20.98
C TRP A 191 0.45 -0.40 -20.52
N GLN A 192 1.50 -0.62 -19.71
CA GLN A 192 2.39 0.44 -19.25
C GLN A 192 3.35 0.98 -20.34
N GLN A 193 3.48 0.26 -21.45
CA GLN A 193 4.44 0.58 -22.51
C GLN A 193 3.87 1.63 -23.49
N ALA A 194 4.77 2.38 -24.12
CA ALA A 194 4.43 3.46 -25.05
C ALA A 194 3.74 2.95 -26.33
N ASP A 195 4.16 1.78 -26.80
CA ASP A 195 3.73 1.09 -28.02
C ASP A 195 2.47 0.22 -27.84
N PHE A 196 1.92 0.15 -26.63
CA PHE A 196 0.67 -0.56 -26.36
C PHE A 196 -0.49 0.02 -27.19
N ASP A 197 -1.28 -0.86 -27.80
CA ASP A 197 -2.50 -0.51 -28.52
C ASP A 197 -3.68 -0.35 -27.54
N ASP A 198 -4.09 0.91 -27.33
CA ASP A 198 -5.21 1.29 -26.49
C ASP A 198 -6.47 1.66 -27.29
N ALA A 199 -6.58 1.26 -28.57
CA ALA A 199 -7.73 1.62 -29.41
C ALA A 199 -9.10 1.19 -28.84
N ALA A 200 -9.12 0.16 -27.99
CA ALA A 200 -10.33 -0.30 -27.31
C ALA A 200 -10.71 0.56 -26.08
N TRP A 201 -9.78 1.37 -25.57
CA TRP A 201 -9.95 2.20 -24.38
C TRP A 201 -10.84 3.39 -24.72
N LYS A 202 -11.63 3.85 -23.75
CA LYS A 202 -12.60 4.93 -23.94
C LYS A 202 -12.14 6.17 -23.19
N PRO A 203 -12.46 7.37 -23.70
CA PRO A 203 -12.22 8.61 -22.96
C PRO A 203 -12.81 8.53 -21.55
N VAL A 204 -12.08 9.09 -20.59
CA VAL A 204 -12.55 9.20 -19.20
C VAL A 204 -13.72 10.20 -19.10
N GLN A 205 -14.58 9.99 -18.11
CA GLN A 205 -15.61 10.94 -17.73
C GLN A 205 -15.04 11.94 -16.71
N ALA A 206 -15.13 13.23 -17.01
CA ALA A 206 -14.90 14.28 -16.03
C ALA A 206 -16.07 14.34 -15.03
N LEU A 207 -15.75 14.39 -13.74
CA LEU A 207 -16.71 14.39 -12.64
C LEU A 207 -16.88 15.80 -12.08
N HIS A 208 -15.80 16.39 -11.58
CA HIS A 208 -15.75 17.78 -11.13
C HIS A 208 -14.32 18.30 -11.12
N PRO A 209 -14.10 19.64 -11.14
CA PRO A 209 -12.76 20.21 -11.03
C PRO A 209 -12.04 19.79 -9.75
N THR A 210 -10.70 19.74 -9.81
CA THR A 210 -9.84 19.62 -8.63
C THR A 210 -9.89 20.93 -7.83
N VAL A 211 -9.76 20.86 -6.51
CA VAL A 211 -9.78 22.03 -5.63
C VAL A 211 -8.72 21.85 -4.56
N SER A 212 -7.87 22.85 -4.36
CA SER A 212 -6.89 22.89 -3.27
C SER A 212 -7.30 23.89 -2.19
N ASP A 213 -6.88 23.65 -0.95
CA ASP A 213 -7.28 24.41 0.26
C ASP A 213 -7.05 25.93 0.16
N ALA A 214 -6.15 26.40 -0.72
CA ALA A 214 -5.91 27.83 -0.95
C ALA A 214 -7.14 28.59 -1.50
N GLU A 215 -8.13 27.90 -2.10
CA GLU A 215 -9.24 28.53 -2.83
C GLU A 215 -10.66 28.11 -2.38
N VAL A 216 -10.80 27.20 -1.39
CA VAL A 216 -12.11 26.75 -0.88
C VAL A 216 -12.94 27.90 -0.26
N THR A 217 -12.33 29.05 -0.01
CA THR A 217 -13.01 30.25 0.50
C THR A 217 -13.89 30.97 -0.55
N GLY A 218 -13.76 30.65 -1.85
CA GLY A 218 -14.46 31.35 -2.94
C GLY A 218 -15.57 30.56 -3.64
N LEU A 219 -15.68 29.25 -3.42
CA LEU A 219 -16.66 28.40 -4.06
C LEU A 219 -17.76 28.01 -3.06
N ASP A 220 -19.03 28.34 -3.36
CA ASP A 220 -20.21 27.90 -2.60
C ASP A 220 -20.56 26.41 -2.88
N MET A 221 -19.59 25.64 -3.40
CA MET A 221 -19.73 24.23 -3.73
C MET A 221 -18.92 23.39 -2.75
N HIS A 222 -19.56 22.42 -2.11
CA HIS A 222 -18.87 21.47 -1.24
C HIS A 222 -18.24 20.36 -2.11
N VAL A 223 -16.94 20.46 -2.39
CA VAL A 223 -16.18 19.35 -2.97
C VAL A 223 -15.67 18.47 -1.81
N PRO A 224 -15.93 17.15 -1.80
CA PRO A 224 -15.51 16.31 -0.68
C PRO A 224 -13.98 16.20 -0.60
N GLN A 225 -13.31 15.97 -1.73
CA GLN A 225 -11.86 15.78 -1.83
C GLN A 225 -11.11 17.10 -2.05
N VAL A 226 -10.82 17.80 -0.95
CA VAL A 226 -9.94 18.98 -0.98
C VAL A 226 -8.48 18.53 -0.98
N LEU A 227 -7.75 18.95 -2.01
CA LEU A 227 -6.40 18.51 -2.28
C LEU A 227 -5.36 19.26 -1.44
N THR A 228 -4.50 18.49 -0.78
CA THR A 228 -3.40 18.96 0.07
C THR A 228 -2.08 18.39 -0.45
N PRO A 229 -0.99 19.17 -0.55
CA PRO A 229 0.30 18.61 -0.93
C PRO A 229 0.81 17.59 0.10
N ARG A 230 1.40 16.48 -0.35
CA ARG A 230 2.07 15.50 0.52
C ARG A 230 3.08 16.20 1.45
N THR A 231 3.04 15.89 2.75
CA THR A 231 3.88 16.55 3.78
C THR A 231 5.11 15.76 4.22
N ILE A 232 5.28 14.55 3.70
CA ILE A 232 6.36 13.61 4.00
C ILE A 232 7.10 13.20 2.72
N PRO A 233 8.36 12.74 2.80
CA PRO A 233 9.05 12.17 1.64
C PRO A 233 8.28 10.98 1.05
N MET A 234 8.60 10.63 -0.19
CA MET A 234 8.18 9.34 -0.77
C MET A 234 8.73 8.19 0.08
N LEU A 235 8.01 7.07 0.08
CA LEU A 235 8.51 5.86 0.72
C LEU A 235 9.74 5.37 -0.04
N GLU A 236 10.69 4.78 0.68
CA GLU A 236 11.77 4.06 0.02
C GLU A 236 11.21 2.78 -0.59
N GLU A 237 11.75 2.40 -1.74
CA GLU A 237 11.45 1.12 -2.38
C GLU A 237 12.77 0.52 -2.85
N THR A 238 13.13 -0.66 -2.34
CA THR A 238 14.43 -1.30 -2.65
C THR A 238 14.21 -2.75 -3.06
N PRO A 239 14.70 -3.20 -4.23
CA PRO A 239 14.68 -4.61 -4.59
C PRO A 239 15.48 -5.44 -3.57
N MET A 240 14.87 -6.52 -3.09
CA MET A 240 15.43 -7.41 -2.09
C MET A 240 15.29 -8.87 -2.53
N ARG A 241 16.14 -9.71 -1.94
CA ARG A 241 16.04 -11.17 -2.05
C ARG A 241 15.71 -11.75 -0.69
N PHE A 242 15.11 -12.92 -0.69
CA PHE A 242 15.08 -13.78 0.49
C PHE A 242 16.52 -14.19 0.86
N ASP A 243 16.80 -14.57 2.11
CA ASP A 243 18.16 -14.84 2.62
C ASP A 243 18.80 -16.13 2.06
N GLY A 244 18.32 -16.58 0.89
CA GLY A 244 18.85 -17.70 0.15
C GLY A 244 18.54 -19.04 0.79
N ALA A 245 17.51 -19.07 1.62
CA ALA A 245 17.04 -20.26 2.29
C ALA A 245 15.57 -20.50 1.96
N ALA A 246 15.25 -21.77 1.73
CA ALA A 246 13.93 -22.22 1.35
C ALA A 246 13.72 -23.64 1.89
N HIS A 247 12.46 -24.00 2.10
CA HIS A 247 12.03 -25.36 2.36
C HIS A 247 10.92 -25.71 1.38
N VAL A 248 11.04 -26.82 0.66
CA VAL A 248 10.06 -27.21 -0.37
C VAL A 248 9.44 -28.56 -0.04
N ARG A 249 8.11 -28.63 -0.07
CA ARG A 249 7.34 -29.87 -0.08
C ARG A 249 6.72 -30.08 -1.46
N LEU A 250 6.95 -31.25 -2.03
CA LEU A 250 6.34 -31.68 -3.31
C LEU A 250 5.09 -32.50 -3.00
N ILE A 251 3.98 -32.22 -3.66
CA ILE A 251 2.78 -33.04 -3.62
C ILE A 251 2.56 -33.62 -5.02
N HIS A 252 2.56 -34.96 -5.11
CA HIS A 252 2.30 -35.68 -6.35
C HIS A 252 0.82 -35.57 -6.75
N PRO A 253 0.47 -35.77 -8.04
CA PRO A 253 -0.92 -35.77 -8.50
C PRO A 253 -1.85 -36.73 -7.73
N THR A 254 -1.27 -37.80 -7.17
CA THR A 254 -1.95 -38.78 -6.31
C THR A 254 -2.31 -38.25 -4.92
N GLY A 255 -1.94 -37.02 -4.59
CA GLY A 255 -2.12 -36.40 -3.28
C GLY A 255 -1.07 -36.81 -2.24
N THR A 256 -0.12 -37.67 -2.61
CA THR A 256 0.96 -38.12 -1.73
C THR A 256 2.13 -37.15 -1.75
N GLU A 257 2.73 -36.89 -0.59
CA GLU A 257 3.96 -36.10 -0.52
C GLU A 257 5.12 -36.82 -1.21
N GLY A 258 5.99 -36.05 -1.87
CA GLY A 258 7.21 -36.53 -2.48
C GLY A 258 8.20 -37.04 -1.44
N SER A 259 9.13 -37.88 -1.89
CA SER A 259 10.20 -38.37 -1.03
C SER A 259 11.07 -37.21 -0.54
N ALA A 260 11.72 -37.38 0.62
CA ALA A 260 12.65 -36.39 1.15
C ALA A 260 13.79 -36.05 0.17
N ALA A 261 14.16 -36.97 -0.73
CA ALA A 261 15.16 -36.71 -1.77
C ALA A 261 14.63 -35.76 -2.86
N GLU A 262 13.39 -35.93 -3.31
CA GLU A 262 12.73 -35.04 -4.26
C GLU A 262 12.54 -33.64 -3.67
N CYS A 263 12.05 -33.55 -2.43
CA CYS A 263 11.89 -32.29 -1.72
C CYS A 263 13.23 -31.53 -1.57
N ARG A 264 14.34 -32.23 -1.29
CA ARG A 264 15.69 -31.64 -1.26
C ARG A 264 16.16 -31.16 -2.63
N ALA A 265 15.85 -31.90 -3.71
CA ALA A 265 16.22 -31.50 -5.06
C ALA A 265 15.49 -30.21 -5.47
N TRP A 266 14.19 -30.12 -5.21
CA TRP A 266 13.41 -28.89 -5.42
C TRP A 266 13.87 -27.73 -4.56
N THR A 267 14.18 -28.00 -3.29
CA THR A 267 14.75 -26.98 -2.38
C THR A 267 16.03 -26.38 -2.97
N LYS A 268 16.93 -27.22 -3.52
CA LYS A 268 18.14 -26.75 -4.18
C LYS A 268 17.84 -25.91 -5.44
N ALA A 269 16.85 -26.30 -6.23
CA ALA A 269 16.44 -25.56 -7.43
C ALA A 269 15.88 -24.17 -7.07
N VAL A 270 14.99 -24.09 -6.07
CA VAL A 270 14.44 -22.83 -5.57
C VAL A 270 15.53 -21.94 -4.95
N ILE A 271 16.48 -22.52 -4.20
CA ILE A 271 17.63 -21.74 -3.69
C ILE A 271 18.44 -21.14 -4.85
N ALA A 272 18.65 -21.89 -5.93
CA ALA A 272 19.34 -21.40 -7.11
C ALA A 272 18.53 -20.31 -7.87
N LEU A 273 17.19 -20.39 -7.84
CA LEU A 273 16.32 -19.32 -8.36
C LEU A 273 16.52 -18.02 -7.58
N ILE A 274 16.39 -18.07 -6.24
CA ILE A 274 16.43 -16.85 -5.40
C ILE A 274 17.85 -16.28 -5.24
N ARG A 275 18.91 -17.09 -5.40
CA ARG A 275 20.31 -16.65 -5.27
C ARG A 275 20.98 -16.32 -6.60
N ASP A 276 20.74 -17.15 -7.62
CA ASP A 276 21.53 -17.17 -8.86
C ASP A 276 20.69 -16.87 -10.12
N ASP A 277 19.42 -16.46 -9.96
CA ASP A 277 18.47 -16.16 -11.04
C ASP A 277 18.29 -17.32 -12.04
N ARG A 278 18.41 -18.56 -11.53
CA ARG A 278 18.20 -19.76 -12.35
C ARG A 278 16.73 -20.12 -12.35
N ALA A 279 16.07 -19.85 -13.47
CA ALA A 279 14.67 -20.19 -13.68
C ALA A 279 14.37 -21.67 -13.37
N VAL A 280 13.21 -21.92 -12.78
CA VAL A 280 12.76 -23.24 -12.34
C VAL A 280 11.52 -23.63 -13.12
N ARG A 281 11.65 -24.66 -13.97
CA ARG A 281 10.53 -25.23 -14.72
C ARG A 281 9.82 -26.30 -13.90
N ILE A 282 8.54 -26.08 -13.61
CA ILE A 282 7.66 -26.98 -12.86
C ILE A 282 6.77 -27.71 -13.88
N PRO A 283 6.73 -29.05 -13.88
CA PRO A 283 5.88 -29.81 -14.80
C PRO A 283 4.39 -29.51 -14.63
N ALA A 284 3.59 -29.85 -15.64
CA ALA A 284 2.13 -29.85 -15.55
C ALA A 284 1.63 -30.78 -14.42
N ASN A 285 0.42 -30.55 -13.92
CA ASN A 285 -0.25 -31.34 -12.89
C ASN A 285 0.61 -31.56 -11.63
N THR A 286 1.37 -30.55 -11.24
CA THR A 286 2.31 -30.60 -10.11
C THR A 286 1.90 -29.58 -9.06
N LYS A 287 1.99 -29.97 -7.79
CA LYS A 287 1.81 -29.04 -6.67
C LYS A 287 3.09 -28.94 -5.85
N LEU A 288 3.62 -27.73 -5.72
CA LEU A 288 4.78 -27.39 -4.89
C LEU A 288 4.35 -26.41 -3.80
N SER A 289 4.80 -26.66 -2.57
CA SER A 289 4.70 -25.70 -1.47
C SER A 289 6.11 -25.25 -1.09
N VAL A 290 6.41 -23.98 -1.31
CA VAL A 290 7.72 -23.37 -1.08
C VAL A 290 7.64 -22.40 0.10
N THR A 291 8.28 -22.73 1.21
CA THR A 291 8.45 -21.81 2.35
C THR A 291 9.76 -21.05 2.20
N LEU A 292 9.66 -19.74 1.99
CA LEU A 292 10.75 -18.77 1.96
C LEU A 292 10.76 -17.99 3.28
N TRP A 293 11.91 -17.46 3.68
CA TRP A 293 11.99 -16.57 4.83
C TRP A 293 13.08 -15.53 4.72
N CYS A 294 12.95 -14.53 5.58
CA CYS A 294 13.96 -13.56 5.90
C CYS A 294 14.47 -13.77 7.35
N ASP A 295 15.70 -13.36 7.62
CA ASP A 295 16.34 -13.41 8.93
C ASP A 295 15.59 -12.53 9.94
N ALA A 296 14.99 -11.44 9.45
CA ALA A 296 14.15 -10.53 10.21
C ALA A 296 12.82 -10.24 9.50
N LEU A 297 11.88 -9.66 10.24
CA LEU A 297 10.61 -9.18 9.68
C LEU A 297 10.88 -8.12 8.59
N GLN A 298 10.07 -8.15 7.53
CA GLN A 298 10.13 -7.23 6.40
C GLN A 298 8.74 -6.68 6.09
N THR A 299 8.72 -5.50 5.47
CA THR A 299 7.54 -4.90 4.83
C THR A 299 7.87 -4.65 3.37
N GLY A 300 7.01 -5.09 2.45
CA GLY A 300 7.32 -4.99 1.03
C GLY A 300 6.29 -5.63 0.12
N PHE A 301 6.59 -5.62 -1.17
CA PHE A 301 5.77 -6.20 -2.23
C PHE A 301 6.46 -7.49 -2.69
N PRO A 302 5.92 -8.68 -2.38
CA PRO A 302 6.39 -9.93 -2.98
C PRO A 302 6.27 -9.85 -4.50
N GLU A 303 7.32 -10.29 -5.20
CA GLU A 303 7.39 -10.25 -6.66
C GLU A 303 7.58 -11.66 -7.20
N ILE A 304 6.68 -12.09 -8.08
CA ILE A 304 6.70 -13.39 -8.73
C ILE A 304 6.65 -13.17 -10.24
N ALA A 305 7.67 -13.65 -10.95
CA ALA A 305 7.68 -13.64 -12.41
C ALA A 305 7.67 -15.08 -12.94
N VAL A 306 6.86 -15.28 -13.97
CA VAL A 306 6.62 -16.57 -14.60
C VAL A 306 6.57 -16.48 -16.11
N GLU A 307 6.77 -17.62 -16.76
CA GLU A 307 6.58 -17.84 -18.18
C GLU A 307 5.75 -19.10 -18.39
N GLU A 308 4.82 -19.07 -19.35
CA GLU A 308 3.95 -20.20 -19.73
C GLU A 308 2.98 -20.60 -18.59
N GLY A 309 2.44 -21.82 -18.64
CA GLY A 309 1.69 -22.41 -17.54
C GLY A 309 0.28 -21.85 -17.35
N ARG A 310 -0.48 -21.65 -18.44
CA ARG A 310 -1.85 -21.10 -18.37
C ARG A 310 -2.68 -21.83 -17.33
N GLY A 311 -3.36 -21.08 -16.47
CA GLY A 311 -4.22 -21.60 -15.41
C GLY A 311 -3.47 -22.11 -14.16
N THR A 312 -2.13 -22.01 -14.13
CA THR A 312 -1.36 -22.29 -12.91
C THR A 312 -1.76 -21.31 -11.81
N ARG A 313 -2.13 -21.84 -10.65
CA ARG A 313 -2.48 -21.08 -9.47
C ARG A 313 -1.25 -20.92 -8.58
N ILE A 314 -0.98 -19.69 -8.16
CA ILE A 314 0.11 -19.32 -7.26
C ILE A 314 -0.48 -18.59 -6.06
N THR A 315 -0.42 -19.19 -4.88
CA THR A 315 -0.91 -18.58 -3.63
C THR A 315 0.26 -18.19 -2.76
N ALA A 316 0.37 -16.91 -2.40
CA ALA A 316 1.41 -16.37 -1.52
C ALA A 316 0.82 -16.06 -0.14
N THR A 317 1.19 -16.83 0.89
CA THR A 317 0.76 -16.64 2.28
C THR A 317 1.88 -16.02 3.11
N TYR A 318 1.57 -15.00 3.92
CA TYR A 318 2.53 -14.20 4.68
C TYR A 318 2.39 -14.45 6.17
N ALA A 319 3.50 -14.53 6.92
CA ALA A 319 3.45 -14.60 8.38
C ALA A 319 4.68 -13.97 9.04
N GLU A 320 4.50 -13.39 10.23
CA GLU A 320 5.59 -12.89 11.09
C GLU A 320 6.33 -14.04 11.78
N ALA A 321 5.61 -15.13 12.07
CA ALA A 321 6.07 -16.30 12.81
C ALA A 321 5.41 -17.57 12.28
N LEU A 322 5.99 -18.72 12.63
CA LEU A 322 5.46 -20.03 12.26
C LEU A 322 4.50 -20.52 13.34
N THR A 323 3.46 -21.23 12.92
CA THR A 323 2.54 -21.93 13.82
C THR A 323 2.91 -23.41 13.89
N TYR A 324 2.81 -23.99 15.08
CA TYR A 324 3.13 -25.40 15.34
C TYR A 324 1.97 -26.11 16.03
N GLY A 325 1.72 -27.38 15.73
CA GLY A 325 0.68 -28.18 16.36
C GLY A 325 0.63 -29.61 15.82
N ASP A 326 -0.11 -30.48 16.49
CA ASP A 326 -0.23 -31.92 16.22
C ASP A 326 -1.11 -32.28 15.00
N GLY A 327 -1.40 -31.30 14.14
CA GLY A 327 -2.22 -31.46 12.93
C GLY A 327 -3.70 -31.13 13.11
N ALA A 328 -4.15 -30.73 14.31
CA ALA A 328 -5.52 -30.30 14.58
C ALA A 328 -5.77 -28.78 14.40
N ILE A 329 -4.83 -28.06 13.79
CA ILE A 329 -4.97 -26.61 13.58
C ILE A 329 -5.89 -26.37 12.38
N ASP A 330 -7.07 -25.84 12.66
CA ASP A 330 -7.93 -25.26 11.62
C ASP A 330 -7.25 -24.00 11.09
N GLN A 331 -6.71 -24.08 9.87
CA GLN A 331 -6.03 -22.96 9.24
C GLN A 331 -7.00 -21.78 9.00
N GLU A 332 -8.30 -22.03 8.94
CA GLU A 332 -9.33 -21.01 8.72
C GLU A 332 -9.77 -20.33 10.03
N ASN A 333 -9.34 -20.81 11.19
CA ASN A 333 -9.70 -20.22 12.48
C ASN A 333 -8.62 -19.28 13.01
N TRP A 334 -8.95 -17.98 13.09
CA TRP A 334 -8.06 -16.94 13.63
C TRP A 334 -7.58 -17.22 15.07
N ARG A 335 -8.40 -17.86 15.90
CA ARG A 335 -8.06 -18.13 17.31
C ARG A 335 -6.99 -19.21 17.42
N ASP A 336 -7.09 -20.24 16.58
CA ASP A 336 -6.11 -21.33 16.53
C ASP A 336 -4.79 -20.85 15.94
N PHE A 337 -4.85 -19.95 14.96
CA PHE A 337 -3.68 -19.21 14.48
C PHE A 337 -2.97 -18.47 15.63
N LYS A 338 -3.67 -17.63 16.40
CA LYS A 338 -3.03 -16.85 17.48
C LYS A 338 -2.56 -17.70 18.66
N GLY A 339 -3.28 -18.77 19.01
CA GLY A 339 -2.98 -19.60 20.18
C GLY A 339 -1.70 -20.43 20.06
N ASN A 340 -1.24 -20.71 18.83
CA ASN A 340 -0.19 -21.68 18.54
C ASN A 340 1.06 -21.08 17.87
N ILE A 341 1.19 -19.75 17.87
CA ILE A 341 2.40 -19.07 17.39
C ILE A 341 3.52 -19.25 18.41
N GLU A 342 4.66 -19.78 17.97
CA GLU A 342 5.86 -19.87 18.81
C GLU A 342 7.01 -19.03 18.22
N PRO A 343 7.85 -18.41 19.06
CA PRO A 343 9.08 -17.73 18.63
C PRO A 343 10.19 -18.75 18.26
N ARG A 344 9.84 -19.78 17.52
CA ARG A 344 10.70 -20.87 17.05
C ARG A 344 10.92 -20.74 15.55
N HIS A 345 12.18 -20.88 15.12
CA HIS A 345 12.56 -20.93 13.70
C HIS A 345 12.84 -22.38 13.30
N ALA A 346 11.81 -23.11 12.88
CA ALA A 346 11.88 -24.46 12.34
C ALA A 346 10.96 -24.58 11.11
N PRO A 347 11.37 -24.02 9.95
CA PRO A 347 10.53 -23.90 8.76
C PRO A 347 10.18 -25.24 8.08
N ASP A 348 10.85 -26.33 8.45
CA ASP A 348 10.55 -27.70 8.05
C ASP A 348 9.43 -28.35 8.88
N GLU A 349 9.26 -27.90 10.13
CA GLU A 349 8.20 -28.37 11.05
C GLU A 349 6.99 -27.44 11.09
N GLY A 350 7.23 -26.12 11.00
CA GLY A 350 6.22 -25.09 11.17
C GLY A 350 5.38 -24.83 9.93
N VAL A 351 4.21 -24.25 10.14
CA VAL A 351 3.28 -23.85 9.07
C VAL A 351 3.23 -22.34 8.99
N VAL A 352 3.42 -21.80 7.78
CA VAL A 352 3.12 -20.39 7.49
C VAL A 352 1.61 -20.25 7.40
N MET A 353 1.01 -19.58 8.37
CA MET A 353 -0.41 -19.27 8.36
C MET A 353 -0.60 -17.77 8.46
N GLY A 354 -1.48 -17.21 7.63
CA GLY A 354 -1.69 -15.78 7.63
C GLY A 354 -2.58 -15.29 6.51
N TYR A 355 -2.40 -14.01 6.18
CA TYR A 355 -3.01 -13.39 5.01
C TYR A 355 -2.37 -13.93 3.73
N TRP A 356 -3.14 -13.98 2.65
CA TRP A 356 -2.66 -14.48 1.37
C TRP A 356 -3.19 -13.67 0.20
N ASP A 357 -2.42 -13.67 -0.88
CA ASP A 357 -2.85 -13.24 -2.20
C ASP A 357 -2.69 -14.41 -3.19
N GLU A 358 -3.43 -14.37 -4.29
CA GLU A 358 -3.41 -15.39 -5.32
C GLU A 358 -3.26 -14.78 -6.72
N TYR A 359 -2.48 -15.47 -7.53
CA TYR A 359 -2.26 -15.17 -8.92
C TYR A 359 -2.54 -16.40 -9.77
N ILE A 360 -3.26 -16.24 -10.87
CA ILE A 360 -3.56 -17.31 -11.83
C ILE A 360 -2.92 -16.93 -13.17
N SER A 361 -1.94 -17.72 -13.63
CA SER A 361 -1.18 -17.43 -14.85
C SER A 361 -2.08 -17.40 -16.09
N GLY A 362 -1.86 -16.40 -16.94
CA GLY A 362 -2.47 -16.29 -18.26
C GLY A 362 -1.74 -17.11 -19.34
N GLY A 363 -0.58 -17.70 -19.01
CA GLY A 363 0.25 -18.49 -19.91
C GLY A 363 1.27 -17.68 -20.72
N GLY A 364 1.43 -16.38 -20.44
CA GLY A 364 2.45 -15.52 -21.06
C GLY A 364 3.72 -15.40 -20.24
N ALA A 365 4.56 -14.43 -20.59
CA ALA A 365 5.62 -13.91 -19.71
C ALA A 365 4.99 -12.82 -18.83
N GLU A 366 4.91 -13.09 -17.53
CA GLU A 366 4.05 -12.36 -16.60
C GLU A 366 4.81 -12.05 -15.32
N SER A 367 4.61 -10.85 -14.78
CA SER A 367 5.19 -10.43 -13.51
C SER A 367 4.09 -9.88 -12.63
N TRP A 368 3.94 -10.45 -11.44
CA TRP A 368 2.90 -10.08 -10.50
C TRP A 368 3.50 -9.64 -9.16
N GLU A 369 2.89 -8.60 -8.60
CA GLU A 369 3.07 -8.14 -7.24
C GLU A 369 1.73 -7.62 -6.70
N PRO A 370 1.47 -7.67 -5.38
CA PRO A 370 0.29 -7.05 -4.78
C PRO A 370 0.28 -5.53 -4.94
N ILE A 371 -0.91 -4.92 -5.03
CA ILE A 371 -1.06 -3.45 -5.11
C ILE A 371 -0.64 -2.79 -3.80
N LEU A 372 -1.04 -3.38 -2.68
CA LEU A 372 -0.67 -2.96 -1.33
C LEU A 372 0.45 -3.84 -0.79
N TRP A 373 1.38 -3.26 -0.03
CA TRP A 373 2.48 -4.03 0.56
C TRP A 373 1.99 -5.02 1.62
N ARG A 374 2.84 -5.99 1.94
CA ARG A 374 2.61 -7.06 2.92
C ARG A 374 3.73 -7.06 3.96
N THR A 375 3.42 -7.61 5.12
CA THR A 375 4.39 -7.84 6.19
C THR A 375 4.68 -9.31 6.29
N PHE A 376 5.95 -9.67 6.32
CA PHE A 376 6.35 -11.07 6.41
C PHE A 376 7.75 -11.21 7.00
N ARG A 377 7.94 -12.28 7.76
CA ARG A 377 9.24 -12.92 7.92
C ARG A 377 9.28 -14.22 7.12
N TYR A 378 8.15 -14.90 7.03
CA TYR A 378 7.96 -16.13 6.28
C TYR A 378 6.94 -15.91 5.18
N VAL A 379 7.20 -16.45 4.00
CA VAL A 379 6.29 -16.45 2.86
C VAL A 379 6.17 -17.88 2.35
N ARG A 380 4.94 -18.41 2.29
CA ARG A 380 4.67 -19.69 1.64
C ARG A 380 4.08 -19.44 0.26
N ILE A 381 4.79 -19.89 -0.78
CA ILE A 381 4.34 -19.86 -2.16
C ILE A 381 3.86 -21.27 -2.54
N GLU A 382 2.57 -21.44 -2.72
CA GLU A 382 1.97 -22.67 -3.22
C GLU A 382 1.75 -22.52 -4.73
N ILE A 383 2.35 -23.42 -5.52
CA ILE A 383 2.27 -23.42 -6.99
C ILE A 383 1.57 -24.70 -7.41
N GLU A 384 0.41 -24.57 -8.03
CA GLU A 384 -0.41 -25.67 -8.53
C GLU A 384 -0.60 -25.52 -10.04
N THR A 385 0.17 -26.30 -10.81
CA THR A 385 0.15 -26.23 -12.28
C THR A 385 -1.05 -26.99 -12.84
N ALA A 386 -1.63 -26.44 -13.90
CA ALA A 386 -2.69 -27.07 -14.66
C ALA A 386 -2.11 -28.04 -15.71
N GLU A 387 -2.70 -28.10 -16.91
CA GLU A 387 -2.26 -28.99 -17.99
C GLU A 387 -0.93 -28.56 -18.64
N GLU A 388 -0.50 -27.32 -18.39
CA GLU A 388 0.75 -26.76 -18.92
C GLU A 388 1.82 -26.67 -17.83
N PRO A 389 3.10 -26.96 -18.15
CA PRO A 389 4.21 -26.63 -17.27
C PRO A 389 4.36 -25.11 -17.15
N ILE A 390 4.85 -24.65 -16.00
CA ILE A 390 5.20 -23.24 -15.76
C ILE A 390 6.70 -23.10 -15.53
N THR A 391 7.26 -21.96 -15.92
CA THR A 391 8.65 -21.61 -15.61
C THR A 391 8.65 -20.40 -14.68
N VAL A 392 9.14 -20.57 -13.45
CA VAL A 392 9.28 -19.47 -12.49
C VAL A 392 10.64 -18.83 -12.70
N THR A 393 10.65 -17.54 -13.06
CA THR A 393 11.86 -16.77 -13.39
C THR A 393 12.29 -15.86 -12.26
N GLN A 394 11.37 -15.48 -11.36
CA GLN A 394 11.69 -14.65 -10.20
C GLN A 394 10.84 -15.01 -8.98
N LEU A 395 11.49 -15.07 -7.82
CA LEU A 395 10.88 -15.03 -6.49
C LEU A 395 11.70 -14.06 -5.63
N SER A 396 11.23 -12.82 -5.51
CA SER A 396 11.89 -11.74 -4.79
C SER A 396 10.85 -10.91 -4.02
N TYR A 397 11.28 -9.80 -3.46
CA TYR A 397 10.36 -8.78 -2.98
C TYR A 397 10.99 -7.40 -3.09
N ARG A 398 10.17 -6.37 -3.13
CA ARG A 398 10.59 -4.98 -3.04
C ARG A 398 10.26 -4.43 -1.66
N PHE A 399 11.28 -4.17 -0.85
CA PHE A 399 11.11 -3.58 0.47
C PHE A 399 10.49 -2.20 0.37
N THR A 400 9.63 -1.84 1.33
CA THR A 400 9.14 -0.47 1.47
C THR A 400 9.01 -0.03 2.93
N GLY A 401 9.29 1.25 3.17
CA GLY A 401 9.20 1.90 4.48
C GLY A 401 9.29 3.42 4.36
N TYR A 402 9.02 4.13 5.45
CA TYR A 402 9.39 5.53 5.55
C TYR A 402 10.92 5.65 5.54
N PRO A 403 11.52 6.58 4.77
CA PRO A 403 12.95 6.64 4.52
C PRO A 403 13.74 7.23 5.71
N TYR A 404 13.63 6.60 6.88
CA TYR A 404 14.43 6.95 8.04
C TYR A 404 15.88 6.50 7.87
N GLU A 405 16.80 7.42 8.14
CA GLU A 405 18.23 7.13 8.26
C GLU A 405 18.61 6.96 9.74
N GLU A 406 19.40 5.96 10.07
CA GLU A 406 19.94 5.78 11.42
C GLU A 406 21.10 6.75 11.65
N ARG A 407 20.90 7.84 12.41
CA ARG A 407 21.91 8.88 12.63
C ARG A 407 22.52 8.87 14.03
N ALA A 408 21.82 8.32 15.01
CA ALA A 408 22.36 8.09 16.34
C ALA A 408 22.86 6.66 16.50
N SER A 409 23.70 6.43 17.51
CA SER A 409 24.07 5.07 17.93
C SER A 409 24.11 4.99 19.44
N PHE A 410 23.88 3.79 19.96
CA PHE A 410 24.00 3.49 21.38
C PHE A 410 24.98 2.35 21.60
N ARG A 411 25.83 2.47 22.63
CA ARG A 411 26.79 1.44 23.01
C ARG A 411 26.84 1.31 24.53
N SER A 412 26.99 0.09 25.00
CA SER A 412 27.07 -0.26 26.42
C SER A 412 28.05 -1.43 26.59
N SER A 413 28.54 -1.63 27.82
CA SER A 413 29.31 -2.83 28.18
C SER A 413 28.46 -4.09 28.25
N ASP A 414 27.12 -3.97 28.30
CA ASP A 414 26.21 -5.11 28.20
C ASP A 414 26.00 -5.50 26.73
N PRO A 415 26.39 -6.72 26.30
CA PRO A 415 26.22 -7.16 24.91
C PRO A 415 24.76 -7.33 24.48
N GLY A 416 23.83 -7.53 25.42
CA GLY A 416 22.39 -7.60 25.13
C GLY A 416 21.82 -6.28 24.62
N HIS A 417 22.42 -5.15 25.01
CA HIS A 417 22.00 -3.83 24.57
C HIS A 417 22.18 -3.60 23.06
N ALA A 418 23.21 -4.19 22.44
CA ALA A 418 23.40 -4.07 20.99
C ALA A 418 22.24 -4.72 20.22
N ARG A 419 21.79 -5.90 20.69
CA ARG A 419 20.63 -6.60 20.11
C ARG A 419 19.33 -5.84 20.36
N MET A 420 19.14 -5.28 21.56
CA MET A 420 17.96 -4.46 21.84
C MET A 420 17.90 -3.20 20.97
N TRP A 421 19.05 -2.55 20.72
CA TRP A 421 19.13 -1.40 19.83
C TRP A 421 18.73 -1.77 18.40
N GLU A 422 19.34 -2.82 17.84
CA GLU A 422 19.03 -3.31 16.49
C GLU A 422 17.55 -3.67 16.33
N LEU A 423 16.98 -4.41 17.30
CA LEU A 423 15.57 -4.78 17.28
C LEU A 423 14.66 -3.56 17.38
N SER A 424 14.93 -2.64 18.31
CA SER A 424 14.12 -1.44 18.52
C SER A 424 14.11 -0.55 17.28
N TRP A 425 15.28 -0.34 16.67
CA TRP A 425 15.39 0.46 15.46
C TRP A 425 14.69 -0.20 14.28
N ARG A 426 14.85 -1.52 14.10
CA ARG A 426 14.16 -2.26 13.04
C ARG A 426 12.64 -2.17 13.21
N THR A 427 12.12 -2.40 14.42
CA THR A 427 10.68 -2.26 14.68
C THR A 427 10.19 -0.85 14.37
N ALA A 428 10.92 0.19 14.80
CA ALA A 428 10.55 1.57 14.50
C ALA A 428 10.50 1.87 12.99
N ARG A 429 11.41 1.30 12.19
CA ARG A 429 11.38 1.44 10.74
C ARG A 429 10.22 0.70 10.09
N LEU A 430 9.91 -0.51 10.56
CA LEU A 430 8.83 -1.33 10.00
C LEU A 430 7.43 -0.86 10.42
N CYS A 431 7.31 -0.06 11.47
CA CYS A 431 6.06 0.58 11.90
C CYS A 431 5.89 2.01 11.36
N ALA A 432 6.66 2.40 10.34
CA ALA A 432 6.59 3.74 9.74
C ALA A 432 6.54 3.64 8.21
N HIS A 433 5.45 4.14 7.63
CA HIS A 433 5.25 4.24 6.17
C HIS A 433 4.66 5.62 5.82
N GLU A 434 3.40 5.67 5.40
CA GLU A 434 2.68 6.93 5.15
C GLU A 434 2.19 7.57 6.47
N THR A 435 2.10 6.75 7.51
CA THR A 435 1.76 7.08 8.91
C THR A 435 2.68 6.28 9.83
N TYR A 436 2.71 6.61 11.11
CA TYR A 436 3.11 5.60 12.10
C TYR A 436 2.02 4.54 12.21
N GLU A 437 2.39 3.35 12.64
CA GLU A 437 1.50 2.20 12.71
C GLU A 437 1.73 1.45 14.02
N ASP A 438 0.67 0.95 14.65
CA ASP A 438 0.75 0.09 15.83
C ASP A 438 1.52 -1.19 15.52
N CYS A 439 1.20 -1.81 14.38
CA CYS A 439 1.93 -2.93 13.82
C CYS A 439 1.71 -2.99 12.29
N PRO A 440 2.71 -3.46 11.54
CA PRO A 440 2.62 -3.51 10.09
C PRO A 440 1.84 -4.74 9.58
N TYR A 441 1.65 -5.77 10.42
CA TYR A 441 1.02 -7.04 10.02
C TYR A 441 -0.50 -7.10 10.26
N TYR A 442 -1.05 -6.60 11.37
CA TYR A 442 -2.48 -6.82 11.68
C TYR A 442 -3.38 -5.63 11.31
N GLU A 443 -2.91 -4.42 11.58
CA GLU A 443 -3.78 -3.23 11.59
C GLU A 443 -3.32 -2.13 10.63
N GLN A 444 -2.03 -1.79 10.62
CA GLN A 444 -1.49 -0.64 9.90
C GLN A 444 -2.21 0.67 10.28
N LEU A 445 -2.57 0.84 11.55
CA LEU A 445 -3.35 1.97 12.06
C LEU A 445 -2.49 2.89 12.94
N GLN A 446 -2.66 4.19 12.75
CA GLN A 446 -1.90 5.21 13.48
C GLN A 446 -2.55 5.52 14.82
N TYR A 447 -2.23 4.76 15.87
CA TYR A 447 -2.68 5.04 17.24
C TYR A 447 -1.82 6.10 17.91
N ALA A 448 -2.44 7.06 18.61
CA ALA A 448 -1.75 8.19 19.23
C ALA A 448 -0.72 7.78 20.31
N GLY A 449 -1.05 6.74 21.09
CA GLY A 449 -0.16 6.18 22.13
C GLY A 449 1.15 5.67 21.54
N ASP A 450 1.04 4.79 20.56
CA ASP A 450 2.12 4.15 19.83
C ASP A 450 2.95 5.19 19.07
N THR A 451 2.26 6.12 18.40
CA THR A 451 2.86 7.22 17.65
C THR A 451 3.77 8.08 18.54
N GLN A 452 3.39 8.38 19.78
CA GLN A 452 4.23 9.19 20.66
C GLN A 452 5.60 8.56 20.91
N VAL A 453 5.63 7.25 21.19
CA VAL A 453 6.87 6.53 21.46
C VAL A 453 7.73 6.46 20.20
N GLN A 454 7.11 6.11 19.07
CA GLN A 454 7.80 6.01 17.77
C GLN A 454 8.33 7.38 17.30
N ALA A 455 7.58 8.46 17.49
CA ALA A 455 8.01 9.82 17.15
C ALA A 455 9.26 10.22 17.93
N ARG A 456 9.38 9.87 19.22
CA ARG A 456 10.58 10.13 20.01
C ARG A 456 11.82 9.40 19.45
N ILE A 457 11.66 8.19 18.93
CA ILE A 457 12.73 7.47 18.22
C ILE A 457 13.08 8.23 16.92
N GLY A 458 12.08 8.65 16.14
CA GLY A 458 12.29 9.46 14.93
C GLY A 458 13.08 10.76 15.19
N TYR A 459 12.77 11.46 16.28
CA TYR A 459 13.51 12.67 16.66
C TYR A 459 14.95 12.37 17.10
N THR A 460 15.14 11.36 17.96
CA THR A 460 16.41 11.14 18.65
C THR A 460 17.40 10.29 17.85
N VAL A 461 16.91 9.36 17.03
CA VAL A 461 17.73 8.45 16.23
C VAL A 461 17.86 8.94 14.79
N ALA A 462 16.77 9.39 14.17
CA ALA A 462 16.78 9.79 12.77
C ALA A 462 16.94 11.30 12.54
N ALA A 463 16.72 12.11 13.58
CA ALA A 463 16.62 13.56 13.47
C ALA A 463 15.63 14.02 12.37
N ASP A 464 14.52 13.29 12.20
CA ASP A 464 13.51 13.58 11.20
C ASP A 464 12.11 13.71 11.86
N PRO A 465 11.58 14.93 11.98
CA PRO A 465 10.29 15.18 12.61
C PRO A 465 9.10 15.20 11.64
N ARG A 466 9.30 14.94 10.34
CA ARG A 466 8.27 15.17 9.31
C ARG A 466 7.05 14.26 9.47
N LEU A 467 7.26 12.96 9.73
CA LEU A 467 6.16 12.01 9.95
C LEU A 467 5.37 12.34 11.23
N ALA A 468 6.07 12.75 12.30
CA ALA A 468 5.43 13.18 13.55
C ALA A 468 4.58 14.44 13.38
N ARG A 469 5.06 15.43 12.62
CA ARG A 469 4.26 16.61 12.26
C ARG A 469 2.97 16.22 11.55
N GLN A 470 3.05 15.31 10.57
CA GLN A 470 1.86 14.82 9.87
C GLN A 470 0.91 14.09 10.82
N ALA A 471 1.42 13.22 11.70
CA ALA A 471 0.59 12.51 12.66
C ALA A 471 -0.14 13.45 13.62
N ILE A 472 0.53 14.52 14.10
CA ILE A 472 -0.10 15.58 14.92
C ILE A 472 -1.29 16.21 14.20
N ARG A 473 -1.13 16.52 12.90
CA ARG A 473 -2.20 17.08 12.06
C ARG A 473 -3.34 16.09 11.88
N HIS A 474 -3.04 14.83 11.57
CA HIS A 474 -4.05 13.77 11.42
C HIS A 474 -4.94 13.67 12.66
N PHE A 475 -4.35 13.59 13.86
CA PHE A 475 -5.15 13.55 15.09
C PHE A 475 -5.95 14.83 15.29
N ASP A 476 -5.38 16.01 15.03
CA ASP A 476 -6.13 17.28 15.12
C ASP A 476 -7.34 17.33 14.17
N TRP A 477 -7.20 16.80 12.95
CA TRP A 477 -8.28 16.71 11.94
C TRP A 477 -9.39 15.73 12.37
N SER A 478 -9.04 14.74 13.17
CA SER A 478 -9.98 13.72 13.65
C SER A 478 -10.91 14.19 14.77
N ARG A 479 -10.71 15.40 15.31
CA ARG A 479 -11.47 15.94 16.44
C ARG A 479 -12.95 16.00 16.11
N GLU A 480 -13.76 15.47 17.02
CA GLU A 480 -15.20 15.68 16.97
C GLU A 480 -15.59 17.02 17.60
N ALA A 481 -16.83 17.45 17.32
CA ALA A 481 -17.45 18.60 17.97
C ALA A 481 -17.46 18.50 19.51
N SER A 482 -17.37 17.29 20.06
CA SER A 482 -17.29 17.05 21.50
C SER A 482 -15.96 17.49 22.12
N GLY A 483 -14.87 17.56 21.34
CA GLY A 483 -13.56 18.06 21.77
C GLY A 483 -12.36 17.17 21.40
N PRO A 484 -12.31 15.89 21.83
CA PRO A 484 -11.12 15.06 21.73
C PRO A 484 -10.90 14.49 20.32
N PRO A 485 -9.63 14.26 19.92
CA PRO A 485 -9.32 13.48 18.73
C PRO A 485 -9.66 11.99 18.90
N GLN A 486 -9.76 11.29 17.77
CA GLN A 486 -9.84 9.82 17.74
C GLN A 486 -8.54 9.19 18.27
N SER A 487 -8.64 7.99 18.85
CA SER A 487 -7.47 7.25 19.34
C SER A 487 -6.55 6.80 18.22
N ARG A 488 -7.10 6.57 17.02
CA ARG A 488 -6.40 6.20 15.80
C ARG A 488 -6.93 6.98 14.60
N TYR A 489 -6.05 7.56 13.79
CA TYR A 489 -6.47 8.33 12.60
C TYR A 489 -5.34 8.52 11.58
N PRO A 490 -5.60 8.47 10.25
CA PRO A 490 -6.89 8.24 9.59
C PRO A 490 -7.41 6.81 9.78
N SER A 491 -8.72 6.68 9.96
CA SER A 491 -9.39 5.40 10.12
C SER A 491 -10.83 5.49 9.62
N ARG A 492 -11.26 4.50 8.84
CA ARG A 492 -12.68 4.36 8.43
C ARG A 492 -13.61 3.97 9.57
N ASN A 493 -13.04 3.46 10.67
CA ASN A 493 -13.76 3.04 11.86
C ASN A 493 -13.38 3.98 13.02
N PRO A 494 -14.24 4.96 13.35
CA PRO A 494 -14.00 5.87 14.45
C PRO A 494 -13.83 5.13 15.77
N GLN A 495 -12.84 5.53 16.55
CA GLN A 495 -12.58 4.98 17.86
C GLN A 495 -12.05 6.08 18.79
N TYR A 496 -12.52 6.07 20.03
CA TYR A 496 -12.12 7.04 21.05
C TYR A 496 -11.65 6.27 22.28
N ILE A 497 -10.43 6.59 22.72
CA ILE A 497 -9.91 6.11 24.00
C ILE A 497 -9.42 7.37 24.73
N PRO A 498 -10.04 7.75 25.87
CA PRO A 498 -9.73 9.01 26.54
C PRO A 498 -8.24 9.22 26.75
N THR A 499 -7.52 8.22 27.28
CA THR A 499 -6.06 8.32 27.51
C THR A 499 -5.27 8.63 26.23
N TRP A 500 -5.67 8.14 25.06
CA TRP A 500 -4.99 8.40 23.78
C TRP A 500 -5.13 9.85 23.35
N SER A 501 -6.28 10.48 23.63
CA SER A 501 -6.48 11.91 23.37
C SER A 501 -5.59 12.80 24.24
N MET A 502 -5.32 12.39 25.48
CA MET A 502 -4.33 13.06 26.35
C MET A 502 -2.89 12.84 25.86
N ILE A 503 -2.58 11.63 25.39
CA ILE A 503 -1.27 11.35 24.81
C ILE A 503 -1.02 12.20 23.55
N TRP A 504 -2.04 12.50 22.75
CA TRP A 504 -1.90 13.44 21.63
C TRP A 504 -1.42 14.83 22.10
N VAL A 505 -1.94 15.37 23.21
CA VAL A 505 -1.45 16.63 23.80
C VAL A 505 0.04 16.51 24.15
N MET A 506 0.45 15.39 24.73
CA MET A 506 1.86 15.12 25.04
C MET A 506 2.71 14.97 23.77
N LEU A 507 2.19 14.38 22.70
CA LEU A 507 2.86 14.27 21.40
C LEU A 507 3.14 15.66 20.81
N VAL A 508 2.18 16.59 20.86
CA VAL A 508 2.38 17.98 20.42
C VAL A 508 3.47 18.68 21.26
N ARG A 509 3.45 18.50 22.59
CA ARG A 509 4.50 19.02 23.47
C ARG A 509 5.88 18.47 23.12
N ASP A 510 5.98 17.15 22.91
CA ASP A 510 7.24 16.48 22.60
C ASP A 510 7.78 16.98 21.24
N TYR A 511 6.91 17.17 20.25
CA TYR A 511 7.28 17.77 18.97
C TYR A 511 7.90 19.15 19.13
N TRP A 512 7.26 20.04 19.88
CA TRP A 512 7.81 21.37 20.18
C TRP A 512 9.16 21.28 20.88
N TRP A 513 9.28 20.39 21.89
CA TRP A 513 10.52 20.22 22.65
C TRP A 513 11.69 19.78 21.77
N HIS A 514 11.44 18.91 20.80
CA HIS A 514 12.48 18.38 19.91
C HIS A 514 12.79 19.26 18.69
N THR A 515 11.83 20.06 18.22
CA THR A 515 11.98 20.82 16.96
C THR A 515 12.09 22.33 17.16
N GLY A 516 11.55 22.86 18.25
CA GLY A 516 11.39 24.30 18.46
C GLY A 516 10.34 24.94 17.54
N ASP A 517 9.54 24.16 16.80
CA ASP A 517 8.54 24.69 15.87
C ASP A 517 7.34 25.27 16.63
N VAL A 518 7.38 26.59 16.83
CA VAL A 518 6.35 27.33 17.56
C VAL A 518 5.06 27.45 16.75
N GLU A 519 5.15 27.61 15.43
CA GLU A 519 3.98 27.84 14.58
C GLU A 519 3.09 26.60 14.51
N GLU A 520 3.67 25.44 14.19
CA GLU A 520 2.92 24.19 14.11
C GLU A 520 2.28 23.84 15.46
N THR A 521 3.00 24.06 16.55
CA THR A 521 2.51 23.78 17.91
C THR A 521 1.39 24.75 18.32
N ALA A 522 1.56 26.06 18.05
CA ALA A 522 0.56 27.08 18.36
C ALA A 522 -0.77 26.82 17.62
N ASN A 523 -0.69 26.36 16.37
CA ASN A 523 -1.86 25.99 15.56
C ASN A 523 -2.67 24.81 16.13
N ARG A 524 -2.13 24.06 17.11
CA ARG A 524 -2.80 22.96 17.81
C ARG A 524 -3.37 23.36 19.17
N LEU A 525 -3.09 24.56 19.68
CA LEU A 525 -3.63 25.04 20.96
C LEU A 525 -5.17 24.99 21.03
N PRO A 526 -5.93 25.35 19.97
CA PRO A 526 -7.39 25.23 20.02
C PRO A 526 -7.86 23.78 20.23
N GLY A 527 -7.21 22.81 19.56
CA GLY A 527 -7.54 21.39 19.71
C GLY A 527 -7.12 20.82 21.07
N ILE A 528 -5.98 21.28 21.61
CA ILE A 528 -5.55 20.94 22.98
C ILE A 528 -6.56 21.48 23.99
N SER A 529 -6.97 22.74 23.85
CA SER A 529 -7.98 23.35 24.74
C SER A 529 -9.31 22.60 24.66
N SER A 530 -9.80 22.25 23.46
CA SER A 530 -11.05 21.50 23.32
C SER A 530 -10.97 20.11 23.94
N THR A 531 -9.81 19.47 23.84
CA THR A 531 -9.56 18.15 24.45
C THR A 531 -9.55 18.25 25.98
N LEU A 532 -8.83 19.21 26.56
CA LEU A 532 -8.78 19.41 28.02
C LEU A 532 -10.16 19.77 28.59
N SER A 533 -10.88 20.68 27.94
CA SER A 533 -12.24 21.04 28.35
C SER A 533 -13.25 19.88 28.25
N TRP A 534 -12.99 18.87 27.41
CA TRP A 534 -13.81 17.66 27.42
C TRP A 534 -13.65 16.89 28.73
N PHE A 535 -12.42 16.76 29.25
CA PHE A 535 -12.11 16.07 30.51
C PHE A 535 -12.60 16.82 31.75
N GLU A 536 -12.49 18.16 31.76
CA GLU A 536 -12.97 19.00 32.87
C GLU A 536 -14.47 18.78 33.18
N ARG A 537 -15.27 18.32 32.20
CA ARG A 537 -16.69 17.98 32.42
C ARG A 537 -16.92 16.68 33.19
N TYR A 538 -15.91 15.83 33.29
CA TYR A 538 -15.98 14.54 33.99
C TYR A 538 -15.28 14.59 35.35
N GLU A 539 -14.63 15.70 35.68
CA GLU A 539 -14.04 15.91 37.00
C GLU A 539 -15.15 15.89 38.07
N ASN A 540 -14.99 15.02 39.05
CA ASN A 540 -15.91 14.91 40.18
C ASN A 540 -15.58 15.94 41.28
N SER A 541 -16.39 15.98 42.34
CA SER A 541 -16.21 16.92 43.46
C SER A 541 -14.88 16.75 44.22
N ASP A 542 -14.21 15.61 44.06
CA ASP A 542 -12.94 15.30 44.72
C ASP A 542 -11.73 15.66 43.84
N GLY A 543 -11.96 16.20 42.63
CA GLY A 543 -10.92 16.57 41.67
C GLY A 543 -10.34 15.39 40.88
N LEU A 544 -11.11 14.32 40.72
CA LEU A 544 -10.73 13.11 39.98
C LEU A 544 -11.61 12.93 38.73
N LEU A 545 -11.04 12.36 37.68
CA LEU A 545 -11.73 12.00 36.44
C LEU A 545 -12.54 10.69 36.57
#